data_AF-A0A2S2R964-F1
#
_entry.id   AF-A0A2S2R964-F1
#
_cell.length_a   1.000
_cell.length_b   1.000
_cell.length_c   1.000
_cell.angle_alpha   90.00
_cell.angle_beta   90.00
_cell.angle_gamma   90.00
#
_symmetry.space_group_name_H-M   'P 1'
#
loop_
_entity.id
_entity.type
_entity.pdbx_description
1 polymer ?
#
loop_
_entity_poly.entity_id
_entity_poly.type
_entity_poly.pdbx_seq_one_letter_code
_entity_poly.pdbx_strand_id
1 'polypeptide(L)'
;MNNYRSLTSRNYSCPLFPTTFMNVNTQFIDASEVYGSKENVTKHLRLMEGGRLRFSVSENGQMFCPFIGSKEGVEFSSNKRPHGIHYDTGDPKNGNQNLGITAMQTLFLRFHNYITYKLLALNPNWSDETLYQEARRIVIAIIQRIAYEDFLPIVIGDDFQEAYGINNENIYSPTVSPATSQELSSAAFRVL
;
A
#
# COMPACT_ATOMS: atom_id res chain seq x y z
N MET A 1 28.51 4.38 -12.70
CA MET A 1 27.04 4.27 -12.49
C MET A 1 26.55 3.03 -13.20
N ASN A 2 25.88 2.12 -12.48
CA ASN A 2 25.25 0.95 -13.09
C ASN A 2 23.79 1.29 -13.37
N ASN A 3 23.42 1.33 -14.65
CA ASN A 3 22.04 1.57 -15.08
C ASN A 3 21.45 0.27 -15.64
N TYR A 4 20.26 -0.09 -15.16
CA TYR A 4 19.51 -1.24 -15.65
C TYR A 4 18.26 -0.76 -16.37
N ARG A 5 17.92 -1.38 -17.51
CA ARG A 5 16.67 -1.08 -18.22
C ARG A 5 15.49 -1.70 -17.47
N SER A 6 14.39 -0.96 -17.39
CA SER A 6 13.13 -1.44 -16.86
C SER A 6 12.59 -2.62 -17.68
N LEU A 7 11.89 -3.52 -17.01
CA LEU A 7 11.25 -4.67 -17.64
C LEU A 7 10.06 -4.22 -18.49
N THR A 8 9.97 -4.73 -19.71
CA THR A 8 8.98 -4.31 -20.71
C THR A 8 7.85 -5.33 -20.80
N SER A 9 6.65 -4.87 -21.19
CA SER A 9 5.56 -5.80 -21.50
C SER A 9 5.95 -6.64 -22.73
N ARG A 10 5.87 -7.98 -22.62
CA ARG A 10 6.19 -8.88 -23.73
C ARG A 10 4.97 -9.04 -24.62
N ASN A 11 5.03 -8.57 -25.85
CA ASN A 11 4.12 -9.03 -26.90
C ASN A 11 4.79 -10.22 -27.61
N TYR A 12 4.23 -11.42 -27.46
CA TYR A 12 4.73 -12.63 -28.14
C TYR A 12 4.23 -12.73 -29.59
N SER A 13 3.21 -11.95 -29.94
CA SER A 13 2.89 -11.64 -31.31
C SER A 13 3.93 -10.62 -31.79
N CYS A 14 4.38 -10.68 -33.04
CA CYS A 14 5.39 -9.75 -33.60
C CYS A 14 4.81 -8.49 -34.29
N PRO A 15 3.80 -7.75 -33.79
CA PRO A 15 3.49 -6.44 -34.34
C PRO A 15 4.46 -5.39 -33.78
N LEU A 16 4.93 -4.50 -34.67
CA LEU A 16 5.80 -3.38 -34.33
C LEU A 16 5.00 -2.32 -33.55
N PHE A 17 5.10 -2.35 -32.22
CA PHE A 17 4.58 -1.32 -31.34
C PHE A 17 5.70 -0.72 -30.47
N PRO A 18 5.60 0.56 -30.08
CA PRO A 18 6.49 1.14 -29.09
C PRO A 18 6.52 0.32 -27.81
N THR A 19 7.71 0.08 -27.29
CA THR A 19 7.90 -0.72 -26.08
C THR A 19 7.42 0.04 -24.85
N THR A 20 6.60 -0.61 -24.01
CA THR A 20 6.07 -0.03 -22.77
C THR A 20 6.57 -0.82 -21.54
N PHE A 21 6.73 -0.14 -20.41
CA PHE A 21 7.16 -0.78 -19.15
C PHE A 21 5.97 -1.29 -18.35
N MET A 22 6.19 -2.32 -17.53
CA MET A 22 5.14 -2.91 -16.71
C MET A 22 5.01 -2.18 -15.36
N ASN A 23 3.79 -1.81 -15.00
CA ASN A 23 3.42 -1.52 -13.61
C ASN A 23 3.09 -2.86 -12.92
N VAL A 24 3.81 -3.19 -11.86
CA VAL A 24 3.62 -4.42 -11.09
C VAL A 24 2.68 -4.24 -9.89
N ASN A 25 2.27 -3.00 -9.61
CA ASN A 25 1.33 -2.63 -8.56
C ASN A 25 -0.06 -2.33 -9.13
N THR A 26 -1.06 -2.30 -8.25
CA THR A 26 -2.41 -1.86 -8.60
C THR A 26 -2.38 -0.39 -9.05
N GLN A 27 -3.30 -0.02 -9.95
CA GLN A 27 -3.36 1.34 -10.50
C GLN A 27 -4.18 2.28 -9.62
N PHE A 28 -4.95 1.73 -8.69
CA PHE A 28 -5.84 2.48 -7.81
C PHE A 28 -5.10 2.92 -6.54
N ILE A 29 -5.60 3.99 -5.91
CA ILE A 29 -5.21 4.34 -4.53
C ILE A 29 -5.96 3.39 -3.59
N ASP A 30 -5.48 2.16 -3.45
CA ASP A 30 -6.13 1.06 -2.74
C ASP A 30 -5.29 0.49 -1.58
N ALA A 31 -4.32 1.27 -1.13
CA ALA A 31 -3.39 0.92 -0.06
C ALA A 31 -2.60 -0.37 -0.33
N SER A 32 -2.33 -0.69 -1.60
CA SER A 32 -1.53 -1.87 -1.98
C SER A 32 -0.12 -1.85 -1.43
N GLU A 33 0.42 -0.69 -1.04
CA GLU A 33 1.66 -0.58 -0.28
C GLU A 33 1.57 -1.25 1.11
N VAL A 34 0.37 -1.33 1.69
CA VAL A 34 0.08 -2.02 2.97
C VAL A 34 -0.36 -3.46 2.73
N TYR A 35 -1.29 -3.68 1.79
CA TYR A 35 -1.99 -4.96 1.62
C TYR A 35 -1.42 -5.86 0.52
N GLY A 36 -0.49 -5.36 -0.28
CA GLY A 36 0.09 -6.03 -1.43
C GLY A 36 -0.80 -5.99 -2.68
N SER A 37 -0.15 -6.00 -3.84
CA SER A 37 -0.80 -5.97 -5.17
C SER A 37 -1.18 -7.37 -5.70
N LYS A 38 -0.85 -8.43 -4.96
CA LYS A 38 -1.08 -9.83 -5.37
C LYS A 38 -1.70 -10.61 -4.21
N GLU A 39 -2.64 -11.49 -4.54
CA GLU A 39 -3.40 -12.27 -3.55
C GLU A 39 -2.52 -13.11 -2.62
N ASN A 40 -1.42 -13.68 -3.13
CA ASN A 40 -0.47 -14.44 -2.32
C ASN A 40 0.23 -13.56 -1.26
N VAL A 41 0.59 -12.32 -1.62
CA VAL A 41 1.19 -11.34 -0.70
C VAL A 41 0.14 -10.91 0.32
N THR A 42 -1.07 -10.57 -0.14
CA THR A 42 -2.18 -10.19 0.75
C THR A 42 -2.49 -11.27 1.78
N LYS A 43 -2.52 -12.54 1.38
CA LYS A 43 -2.71 -13.66 2.32
C LYS A 43 -1.53 -13.82 3.28
N HIS A 44 -0.30 -13.71 2.78
CA HIS A 44 0.91 -13.86 3.60
C HIS A 44 1.05 -12.78 4.68
N LEU A 45 0.59 -11.55 4.41
CA LEU A 45 0.64 -10.43 5.35
C LEU A 45 -0.44 -10.50 6.44
N ARG A 46 -1.43 -11.39 6.31
CA ARG A 46 -2.51 -11.56 7.30
C ARG A 46 -2.12 -12.53 8.39
N LEU A 47 -2.56 -12.22 9.61
CA LEU A 47 -2.45 -13.13 10.75
C LEU A 47 -3.45 -14.29 10.63
N MET A 48 -4.53 -14.08 9.86
CA MET A 48 -5.70 -14.98 9.77
C MET A 48 -6.42 -15.16 11.12
N GLU A 49 -6.27 -14.16 11.99
CA GLU A 49 -6.95 -14.09 13.28
C GLU A 49 -7.45 -12.67 13.54
N GLY A 50 -8.75 -12.54 13.83
CA GLY A 50 -9.39 -11.26 14.17
C GLY A 50 -9.31 -10.19 13.08
N GLY A 51 -9.13 -10.60 11.82
CA GLY A 51 -8.95 -9.75 10.64
C GLY A 51 -7.61 -9.04 10.58
N ARG A 52 -6.64 -9.37 11.45
CA ARG A 52 -5.41 -8.58 11.63
C ARG A 52 -4.35 -8.87 10.57
N LEU A 53 -3.50 -7.88 10.33
CA LEU A 53 -2.20 -8.05 9.69
C LEU A 53 -1.18 -8.60 10.69
N ARG A 54 -0.20 -9.37 10.19
CA ARG A 54 0.96 -9.82 10.97
C ARG A 54 1.78 -8.63 11.44
N PHE A 55 2.45 -8.76 12.57
CA PHE A 55 3.25 -7.68 13.16
C PHE A 55 4.37 -8.23 14.04
N SER A 56 5.36 -7.41 14.32
CA SER A 56 6.38 -7.70 15.33
C SER A 56 6.20 -6.80 16.54
N VAL A 57 6.60 -7.29 17.71
CA VAL A 57 6.53 -6.53 18.98
C VAL A 57 7.95 -6.30 19.48
N SER A 58 8.29 -5.04 19.74
CA SER A 58 9.55 -4.67 20.39
C SER A 58 9.48 -4.90 21.90
N GLU A 59 10.63 -4.92 22.57
CA GLU A 59 10.75 -5.08 24.02
C GLU A 59 9.93 -4.03 24.80
N ASN A 60 9.72 -2.85 24.22
CA ASN A 60 8.89 -1.78 24.80
C ASN A 60 7.38 -1.94 24.52
N GLY A 61 6.94 -3.07 23.96
CA GLY A 61 5.54 -3.36 23.63
C GLY A 61 5.02 -2.69 22.36
N GLN A 62 5.85 -1.94 21.62
CA GLN A 62 5.42 -1.29 20.39
C GLN A 62 5.32 -2.29 19.23
N MET A 63 4.24 -2.17 18.45
CA MET A 63 4.00 -2.97 17.25
C MET A 63 4.74 -2.40 16.03
N PHE A 64 5.36 -3.23 15.21
CA PHE A 64 5.99 -2.84 13.95
C PHE A 64 5.52 -3.76 12.84
N CYS A 65 5.81 -3.39 11.59
CA CYS A 65 5.72 -4.35 10.50
C CYS A 65 6.53 -5.62 10.82
N PRO A 66 6.10 -6.80 10.33
CA PRO A 66 6.87 -8.03 10.51
C PRO A 66 8.22 -7.92 9.80
N PHE A 67 9.23 -8.67 10.22
CA PHE A 67 10.51 -8.72 9.48
C PHE A 67 10.40 -9.61 8.24
N ILE A 68 11.12 -9.26 7.17
CA ILE A 68 11.20 -10.12 5.97
C ILE A 68 11.77 -11.50 6.36
N GLY A 69 11.09 -12.56 5.92
CA GLY A 69 11.47 -13.94 6.23
C GLY A 69 10.95 -14.44 7.57
N SER A 70 10.25 -13.60 8.33
CA SER A 70 9.51 -14.05 9.51
C SER A 70 8.48 -15.11 9.10
N LYS A 71 8.51 -16.27 9.75
CA LYS A 71 7.53 -17.35 9.53
C LYS A 71 6.40 -17.33 10.56
N GLU A 72 6.53 -16.53 11.61
CA GLU A 72 5.58 -16.46 12.71
C GLU A 72 4.59 -15.31 12.50
N GLY A 73 3.35 -15.50 12.98
CA GLY A 73 2.31 -14.49 12.88
C GLY A 73 2.61 -13.23 13.71
N VAL A 74 3.24 -13.43 14.87
CA VAL A 74 3.72 -12.38 15.79
C VAL A 74 5.13 -12.72 16.22
N GLU A 75 6.08 -11.83 15.96
CA GLU A 75 7.49 -12.04 16.35
C GLU A 75 7.90 -11.04 17.44
N PHE A 76 8.45 -11.54 18.54
CA PHE A 76 9.04 -10.71 19.57
C PHE A 76 10.51 -10.47 19.24
N SER A 77 10.89 -9.20 19.09
CA SER A 77 12.27 -8.81 18.78
C SER A 77 13.24 -9.38 19.82
N SER A 78 14.02 -10.39 19.45
CA SER A 78 15.18 -10.84 20.24
C SER A 78 16.48 -10.17 19.74
N ASN A 79 17.49 -10.09 20.62
CA ASN A 79 18.77 -9.39 20.41
C ASN A 79 19.67 -9.93 19.28
N LYS A 80 19.22 -10.92 18.49
CA LYS A 80 19.99 -11.45 17.35
C LYS A 80 19.44 -10.88 16.05
N ARG A 81 19.83 -9.65 15.72
CA ARG A 81 19.48 -9.04 14.43
C ARG A 81 20.62 -9.24 13.42
N PRO A 82 20.48 -10.11 12.41
CA PRO A 82 21.41 -10.11 11.29
C PRO A 82 21.30 -8.76 10.56
N HIS A 83 22.38 -8.35 9.90
CA HIS A 83 22.54 -7.04 9.29
C HIS A 83 21.33 -6.58 8.46
N GLY A 84 20.82 -5.37 8.78
CA GLY A 84 19.77 -4.66 8.04
C GLY A 84 18.34 -5.03 8.46
N ILE A 85 17.68 -4.14 9.20
CA ILE A 85 16.25 -4.26 9.51
C ILE A 85 15.46 -4.02 8.22
N HIS A 86 14.79 -5.06 7.72
CA HIS A 86 13.87 -4.96 6.59
C HIS A 86 12.52 -5.50 7.00
N TYR A 87 11.51 -4.68 6.82
CA TYR A 87 10.13 -4.99 7.13
C TYR A 87 9.40 -5.58 5.93
N ASP A 88 8.53 -6.54 6.21
CA ASP A 88 7.62 -7.13 5.26
C ASP A 88 6.33 -6.32 5.24
N THR A 89 5.97 -5.83 4.06
CA THR A 89 4.88 -4.88 3.80
C THR A 89 4.22 -5.25 2.47
N GLY A 90 3.18 -4.55 2.03
CA GLY A 90 2.58 -4.76 0.71
C GLY A 90 3.56 -4.54 -0.46
N ASP A 91 4.52 -3.62 -0.29
CA ASP A 91 5.63 -3.40 -1.21
C ASP A 91 6.97 -3.29 -0.45
N PRO A 92 7.59 -4.41 -0.07
CA PRO A 92 8.79 -4.40 0.78
C PRO A 92 10.01 -3.78 0.09
N LYS A 93 10.03 -3.72 -1.25
CA LYS A 93 11.13 -3.09 -1.99
C LYS A 93 11.12 -1.57 -1.80
N ASN A 94 9.93 -0.96 -1.79
CA ASN A 94 9.77 0.48 -1.62
C ASN A 94 9.57 0.88 -0.15
N GLY A 95 8.88 0.04 0.64
CA GLY A 95 8.57 0.27 2.05
C GLY A 95 9.77 0.41 3.00
N ASN A 96 10.95 -0.04 2.56
CA ASN A 96 12.20 -0.03 3.34
C ASN A 96 13.26 0.96 2.82
N GLN A 97 12.92 1.84 1.88
CA GLN A 97 13.90 2.74 1.26
C GLN A 97 14.49 3.77 2.24
N ASN A 98 13.67 4.29 3.16
CA ASN A 98 14.10 5.21 4.20
C ASN A 98 13.17 5.12 5.42
N LEU A 99 13.62 5.67 6.54
CA LEU A 99 12.91 5.63 7.81
C LEU A 99 11.51 6.26 7.76
N GLY A 100 11.31 7.31 6.97
CA GLY A 100 10.02 7.99 6.84
C GLY A 100 8.96 7.10 6.18
N ILE A 101 9.32 6.44 5.07
CA ILE A 101 8.44 5.49 4.40
C ILE A 101 8.14 4.31 5.32
N THR A 102 9.16 3.74 5.97
CA THR A 102 8.99 2.63 6.89
C THR A 102 8.10 2.97 8.10
N ALA A 103 8.22 4.19 8.63
CA ALA A 103 7.35 4.69 9.68
C ALA A 103 5.89 4.77 9.20
N MET A 104 5.65 5.21 7.97
CA MET A 104 4.32 5.25 7.36
C MET A 104 3.72 3.86 7.17
N GLN A 105 4.51 2.87 6.73
CA GLN A 105 4.07 1.48 6.64
C GLN A 105 3.63 0.93 8.00
N THR A 106 4.44 1.20 9.04
CA THR A 106 4.11 0.81 10.41
C THR A 106 2.85 1.52 10.92
N LEU A 107 2.66 2.80 10.57
CA LEU A 107 1.48 3.58 10.97
C LEU A 107 0.20 2.95 10.43
N PHE A 108 0.11 2.70 9.12
CA PHE A 108 -1.10 2.14 8.51
C PHE A 108 -1.36 0.70 8.93
N LEU A 109 -0.32 -0.10 9.17
CA LEU A 109 -0.47 -1.43 9.76
C LEU A 109 -1.07 -1.38 11.16
N ARG A 110 -0.54 -0.50 12.04
CA ARG A 110 -1.11 -0.30 13.38
C ARG A 110 -2.54 0.17 13.30
N PHE A 111 -2.83 1.09 12.38
CA PHE A 111 -4.16 1.63 12.20
C PHE A 111 -5.17 0.58 11.72
N HIS A 112 -4.79 -0.28 10.77
CA HIS A 112 -5.60 -1.43 10.37
C HIS A 112 -5.91 -2.34 11.56
N ASN A 113 -4.90 -2.76 12.32
CA ASN A 113 -5.09 -3.66 13.47
C ASN A 113 -5.90 -3.00 14.61
N TYR A 114 -5.81 -1.69 14.76
CA TYR A 114 -6.67 -0.94 15.66
C TYR A 114 -8.13 -0.93 15.21
N ILE A 115 -8.39 -0.72 13.92
CA ILE A 115 -9.75 -0.75 13.36
C ILE A 115 -10.35 -2.14 13.51
N THR A 116 -9.63 -3.22 13.19
CA THR A 116 -10.15 -4.59 13.34
C THR A 116 -10.50 -4.90 14.79
N TYR A 117 -9.69 -4.46 15.76
CA TYR A 117 -10.02 -4.56 17.17
C TYR A 117 -11.33 -3.83 17.54
N LYS A 118 -11.53 -2.61 17.02
CA LYS A 118 -12.78 -1.85 17.25
C LYS A 118 -13.97 -2.50 16.56
N LEU A 119 -13.81 -2.98 15.33
CA LEU A 119 -14.88 -3.64 14.58
C LEU A 119 -15.31 -4.95 15.24
N LEU A 120 -14.37 -5.74 15.75
CA LEU A 120 -14.67 -6.98 16.48
C LEU A 120 -15.42 -6.69 17.78
N ALA A 121 -15.04 -5.64 18.52
CA ALA A 121 -15.75 -5.25 19.74
C ALA A 121 -17.19 -4.81 19.47
N LEU A 122 -17.44 -4.13 18.34
CA LEU A 122 -18.78 -3.73 17.91
C LEU A 122 -19.58 -4.88 17.29
N ASN A 123 -18.90 -5.80 16.60
CA ASN A 123 -19.52 -6.91 15.87
C ASN A 123 -18.84 -8.24 16.23
N PRO A 124 -19.14 -8.82 17.42
CA PRO A 124 -18.44 -10.02 17.90
C PRO A 124 -18.60 -11.27 17.02
N ASN A 125 -19.65 -11.31 16.19
CA ASN A 125 -19.97 -12.44 15.32
C ASN A 125 -19.35 -12.34 13.93
N TRP A 126 -18.61 -11.27 13.61
CA TRP A 126 -17.97 -11.13 12.30
C TRP A 126 -16.81 -12.09 12.13
N SER A 127 -16.70 -12.66 10.93
CA SER A 127 -15.59 -13.54 10.56
C SER A 127 -14.27 -12.76 10.42
N ASP A 128 -13.14 -13.48 10.46
CA ASP A 128 -11.81 -12.92 10.17
C ASP A 128 -11.78 -12.16 8.84
N GLU A 129 -12.36 -12.75 7.79
CA GLU A 129 -12.41 -12.15 6.46
C GLU A 129 -13.22 -10.85 6.45
N THR A 130 -14.39 -10.86 7.10
CA THR A 130 -15.24 -9.66 7.18
C THR A 130 -14.51 -8.52 7.90
N LEU A 131 -13.86 -8.81 9.03
CA LEU A 131 -13.10 -7.82 9.79
C LEU A 131 -11.94 -7.24 8.96
N TYR A 132 -11.20 -8.11 8.28
CA TYR A 132 -10.08 -7.71 7.42
C TYR A 132 -10.54 -6.78 6.29
N GLN A 133 -11.58 -7.17 5.55
CA GLN A 133 -12.06 -6.39 4.40
C GLN A 133 -12.69 -5.06 4.82
N GLU A 134 -13.44 -5.02 5.92
CA GLU A 134 -14.03 -3.77 6.43
C GLU A 134 -12.97 -2.81 6.96
N ALA A 135 -11.97 -3.31 7.70
CA ALA A 135 -10.83 -2.49 8.11
C ALA A 135 -10.02 -2.00 6.91
N ARG A 136 -9.76 -2.87 5.92
CA ARG A 136 -9.11 -2.50 4.66
C ARG A 136 -9.88 -1.39 3.94
N ARG A 137 -11.21 -1.50 3.82
CA ARG A 137 -12.06 -0.50 3.17
C ARG A 137 -11.95 0.87 3.85
N ILE A 138 -11.95 0.91 5.18
CA ILE A 138 -11.81 2.14 5.95
C ILE A 138 -10.43 2.79 5.74
N VAL A 139 -9.35 1.99 5.81
CA VAL A 139 -7.99 2.50 5.58
C VAL A 139 -7.83 3.06 4.17
N ILE A 140 -8.35 2.38 3.16
CA ILE A 140 -8.35 2.85 1.77
C ILE A 140 -9.06 4.21 1.65
N ALA A 141 -10.27 4.31 2.21
CA ALA A 141 -11.03 5.57 2.17
C ALA A 141 -10.27 6.73 2.83
N ILE A 142 -9.59 6.47 3.94
CA ILE A 142 -8.78 7.48 4.64
C ILE A 142 -7.56 7.90 3.80
N ILE A 143 -6.85 6.96 3.18
CA ILE A 143 -5.72 7.29 2.31
C ILE A 143 -6.18 8.10 1.10
N GLN A 144 -7.31 7.73 0.49
CA GLN A 144 -7.90 8.49 -0.62
C GLN A 144 -8.30 9.90 -0.19
N ARG A 145 -8.94 10.04 0.98
CA ARG A 145 -9.32 11.34 1.56
C ARG A 145 -8.09 12.23 1.75
N ILE A 146 -7.04 11.72 2.41
CA ILE A 146 -5.79 12.45 2.62
C ILE A 146 -5.17 12.83 1.27
N ALA A 147 -5.14 11.90 0.32
CA ALA A 147 -4.56 12.14 -1.00
C ALA A 147 -5.28 13.28 -1.74
N TYR A 148 -6.61 13.23 -1.86
CA TYR A 148 -7.37 14.18 -2.65
C TYR A 148 -7.64 15.51 -1.94
N GLU A 149 -7.87 15.50 -0.64
CA GLU A 149 -8.28 16.71 0.10
C GLU A 149 -7.16 17.41 0.85
N ASP A 150 -6.16 16.66 1.34
CA ASP A 150 -5.08 17.27 2.13
C ASP A 150 -3.80 17.46 1.31
N PHE A 151 -3.46 16.49 0.45
CA PHE A 151 -2.20 16.48 -0.28
C PHE A 151 -2.29 17.12 -1.66
N LEU A 152 -3.23 16.69 -2.49
CA LEU A 152 -3.33 17.12 -3.88
C LEU A 152 -3.48 18.65 -4.05
N PRO A 153 -4.28 19.38 -3.23
CA PRO A 153 -4.41 20.83 -3.37
C PRO A 153 -3.08 21.56 -3.16
N ILE A 154 -2.25 21.06 -2.24
CA ILE A 154 -0.92 21.63 -1.97
C ILE A 154 0.01 21.44 -3.19
N VAL A 155 -0.14 20.34 -3.91
CA VAL A 155 0.73 19.97 -5.04
C VAL A 155 0.36 20.72 -6.32
N ILE A 156 -0.93 20.77 -6.67
CA ILE A 156 -1.38 21.31 -7.97
C ILE A 156 -2.11 22.66 -7.87
N GLY A 157 -2.47 23.09 -6.68
CA GLY A 157 -3.22 24.32 -6.42
C GLY A 157 -4.74 24.16 -6.62
N ASP A 158 -5.50 24.98 -5.90
CA ASP A 158 -6.98 24.95 -5.93
C ASP A 158 -7.53 25.31 -7.32
N ASP A 159 -6.93 26.28 -8.01
CA ASP A 159 -7.32 26.69 -9.36
C ASP A 159 -7.28 25.51 -10.36
N PHE A 160 -6.27 24.65 -10.24
CA PHE A 160 -6.14 23.46 -11.10
C PHE A 160 -7.17 22.40 -10.74
N GLN A 161 -7.49 22.24 -9.44
CA GLN A 161 -8.54 21.30 -9.05
C GLN A 161 -9.90 21.70 -9.62
N GLU A 162 -10.24 22.99 -9.53
CA GLU A 162 -11.51 23.52 -10.04
C GLU A 162 -11.58 23.39 -11.57
N ALA A 163 -10.51 23.78 -12.28
CA ALA A 163 -10.46 23.72 -13.74
C ALA A 163 -10.65 22.30 -14.29
N TYR A 164 -10.19 21.27 -13.57
CA TYR A 164 -10.32 19.86 -13.96
C TYR A 164 -11.44 19.11 -13.22
N GLY A 165 -12.20 19.81 -12.37
CA GLY A 165 -13.31 19.23 -11.61
C GLY A 165 -12.91 18.13 -10.63
N ILE A 166 -11.68 18.16 -10.11
CA ILE A 166 -11.15 17.15 -9.18
C ILE A 166 -11.83 17.24 -7.81
N ASN A 167 -12.23 18.45 -7.42
CA ASN A 167 -12.93 18.77 -6.18
C ASN A 167 -14.47 18.67 -6.29
N ASN A 168 -14.99 18.21 -7.44
CA ASN A 168 -16.43 17.99 -7.64
C ASN A 168 -16.89 16.64 -7.05
N GLU A 169 -18.20 16.36 -7.15
CA GLU A 169 -18.75 15.07 -6.74
C GLU A 169 -18.08 13.90 -7.47
N ASN A 170 -17.65 12.91 -6.70
CA ASN A 170 -16.99 11.72 -7.21
C ASN A 170 -18.02 10.72 -7.80
N ILE A 171 -18.32 10.87 -9.09
CA ILE A 171 -19.23 10.00 -9.83
C ILE A 171 -18.40 8.94 -10.56
N TYR A 172 -18.58 7.67 -10.18
CA TYR A 172 -17.91 6.56 -10.86
C TYR A 172 -18.34 6.48 -12.34
N SER A 173 -17.34 6.40 -13.21
CA SER A 173 -17.54 6.13 -14.63
C SER A 173 -16.72 4.91 -15.08
N PRO A 174 -17.37 3.82 -15.56
CA PRO A 174 -16.65 2.64 -16.05
C PRO A 174 -15.92 2.87 -17.37
N THR A 175 -16.16 4.00 -18.05
CA THR A 175 -15.51 4.35 -19.32
C THR A 175 -14.15 5.01 -19.13
N VAL A 176 -13.83 5.46 -17.91
CA VAL A 176 -12.55 6.09 -17.58
C VAL A 176 -11.51 5.01 -17.31
N SER A 177 -10.39 5.07 -18.02
CA SER A 177 -9.25 4.19 -17.77
C SER A 177 -8.55 4.59 -16.47
N PRO A 178 -8.41 3.67 -15.48
CA PRO A 178 -7.70 3.96 -14.25
C PRO A 178 -6.18 3.76 -14.39
N ALA A 179 -5.67 3.42 -15.57
CA ALA A 179 -4.26 3.06 -15.74
C ALA A 179 -3.33 4.27 -15.51
N THR A 180 -2.32 4.10 -14.67
CA THR A 180 -1.26 5.09 -14.47
C THR A 180 -0.52 5.31 -15.79
N SER A 181 -0.37 6.57 -16.17
CA SER A 181 0.41 6.95 -17.35
C SER A 181 1.90 6.66 -17.14
N GLN A 182 2.62 6.42 -18.22
CA GLN A 182 4.05 6.10 -18.14
C GLN A 182 4.85 7.32 -17.70
N GLU A 183 4.41 8.51 -18.11
CA GLU A 183 4.95 9.81 -17.78
C GLU A 183 4.87 10.04 -16.27
N LEU A 184 3.74 9.72 -15.64
CA LEU A 184 3.54 9.89 -14.20
C LEU A 184 4.49 9.00 -13.40
N SER A 185 4.54 7.70 -13.75
CA SER A 185 5.34 6.70 -13.03
C SER A 185 6.86 6.83 -13.24
N SER A 186 7.30 7.29 -14.41
CA SER A 186 8.73 7.36 -14.75
C SER A 186 9.39 8.69 -14.36
N ALA A 187 8.66 9.81 -14.44
CA ALA A 187 9.25 11.13 -14.31
C ALA A 187 8.40 12.11 -13.48
N ALA A 188 7.14 12.35 -13.85
CA ALA A 188 6.43 13.53 -13.38
C ALA A 188 6.22 13.54 -11.86
N PHE A 189 5.90 12.39 -11.24
CA PHE A 189 5.68 12.32 -9.79
C PHE A 189 6.99 12.30 -8.97
N ARG A 190 8.17 12.28 -9.60
CA ARG A 190 9.47 12.32 -8.92
C ARG A 190 9.99 13.73 -8.65
N VAL A 191 9.21 14.74 -9.01
CA VAL A 191 9.57 16.17 -8.82
C VAL A 191 9.29 16.63 -7.38
N LEU A 192 8.46 15.88 -6.65
CA LEU A 192 8.14 16.09 -5.22
C LEU A 192 9.16 15.36 -4.33
#